data_AF-A0A3S9Q5B4-F1
#
_entry.id   AF-A0A3S9Q5B4-F1
#
_cell.length_a   1.000
_cell.length_b   1.000
_cell.length_c   1.000
_cell.angle_alpha   90.00
_cell.angle_beta   90.00
_cell.angle_gamma   90.00
#
_symmetry.space_group_name_H-M   'P 1'
#
loop_
_entity.id
_entity.type
_entity.pdbx_description
1 polymer ?
#
loop_
_entity_poly.entity_id
_entity_poly.type
_entity_poly.pdbx_seq_one_letter_code
_entity_poly.pdbx_strand_id
1 'polypeptide(L)'
;MKKLLKPLFFVCISACSMLFNVSAYAEQALSKPLIEQYVKTTAQLDELLIAHPDVEQQLSEAMMMDKSQRSALIRSMAIYPKVDDIISGQGFDSVEVFLDFSERVSAATINVEMKQTQNEMSLDDYIKQMKEQIAVMKKQGSSQALINEMEATINMQMNSMQYLLDIAKNSSEEDIKFATDNYEWLMQMLESTDEDSF
;
A
#
# COMPACT_ATOMS: atom_id res chain seq x y z
N MET A 1 -21.12 -30.62 61.88
CA MET A 1 -21.02 -31.31 60.57
C MET A 1 -21.32 -30.29 59.47
N LYS A 2 -20.26 -29.72 58.89
CA LYS A 2 -20.31 -28.67 57.85
C LYS A 2 -20.16 -29.32 56.47
N LYS A 3 -21.01 -28.90 55.53
CA LYS A 3 -21.08 -29.37 54.14
C LYS A 3 -19.77 -29.08 53.40
N LEU A 4 -19.22 -30.09 52.73
CA LEU A 4 -18.17 -30.00 51.72
C LEU A 4 -18.85 -30.13 50.35
N LEU A 5 -18.81 -29.05 49.57
CA LEU A 5 -19.22 -28.98 48.17
C LEU A 5 -17.96 -28.91 47.31
N LYS A 6 -17.78 -29.91 46.43
CA LYS A 6 -17.13 -29.88 45.09
C LYS A 6 -17.02 -31.34 44.60
N PRO A 7 -17.41 -31.61 43.35
CA PRO A 7 -16.43 -31.64 42.26
C PRO A 7 -16.93 -30.76 41.09
N LEU A 8 -16.08 -29.91 40.49
CA LEU A 8 -15.07 -30.25 39.49
C LEU A 8 -15.64 -31.01 38.27
N PHE A 9 -15.51 -30.33 37.13
CA PHE A 9 -15.40 -30.84 35.76
C PHE A 9 -16.67 -31.03 34.91
N PHE A 10 -16.66 -30.21 33.86
CA PHE A 10 -17.19 -30.41 32.51
C PHE A 10 -18.66 -30.09 32.23
N VAL A 11 -18.82 -29.44 31.07
CA VAL A 11 -20.05 -29.04 30.39
C VAL A 11 -20.67 -27.74 30.90
N CYS A 12 -20.25 -26.59 30.34
CA CYS A 12 -21.16 -25.44 30.10
C CYS A 12 -20.58 -24.19 29.38
N ILE A 13 -19.40 -24.19 28.74
CA ILE A 13 -18.97 -23.01 27.95
C ILE A 13 -18.35 -23.44 26.62
N SER A 14 -19.17 -24.05 25.76
CA SER A 14 -18.88 -24.16 24.32
C SER A 14 -20.17 -23.86 23.53
N ALA A 15 -20.84 -22.78 23.96
CA ALA A 15 -22.04 -22.21 23.33
C ALA A 15 -21.96 -20.67 23.23
N CYS A 16 -20.74 -20.11 23.31
CA CYS A 16 -20.49 -18.67 23.08
C CYS A 16 -19.57 -18.42 21.86
N SER A 17 -19.40 -19.39 20.96
CA SER A 17 -18.58 -19.23 19.74
C SER A 17 -19.39 -18.74 18.53
N MET A 18 -20.63 -18.28 18.71
CA MET A 18 -21.53 -17.87 17.62
C MET A 18 -22.06 -16.43 17.77
N LEU A 19 -21.25 -15.48 18.24
CA LEU A 19 -21.64 -14.06 18.28
C LEU A 19 -20.48 -13.09 18.01
N PHE A 20 -19.76 -13.24 16.89
CA PHE A 20 -19.10 -12.11 16.23
C PHE A 20 -19.15 -12.30 14.71
N ASN A 21 -20.36 -12.17 14.15
CA ASN A 21 -20.56 -11.89 12.74
C ASN A 21 -21.55 -10.73 12.66
N VAL A 22 -21.05 -9.52 12.85
CA VAL A 22 -21.73 -8.27 12.49
C VAL A 22 -20.68 -7.15 12.33
N SER A 23 -20.31 -6.88 11.08
CA SER A 23 -20.03 -5.54 10.54
C SER A 23 -19.18 -4.60 11.41
N ALA A 24 -17.89 -4.91 11.54
CA ALA A 24 -16.87 -4.03 12.10
C ALA A 24 -15.54 -4.17 11.31
N TYR A 25 -15.60 -4.02 9.99
CA TYR A 25 -14.41 -3.69 9.17
C TYR A 25 -14.21 -2.16 9.10
N ALA A 26 -14.74 -1.42 10.07
CA ALA A 26 -14.26 -0.09 10.36
C ALA A 26 -12.86 -0.26 11.02
N GLU A 27 -11.83 0.09 10.26
CA GLU A 27 -10.48 0.43 10.76
C GLU A 27 -9.81 -0.62 11.67
N GLN A 28 -9.75 -1.90 11.26
CA GLN A 28 -8.76 -2.77 11.88
C GLN A 28 -7.37 -2.23 11.50
N ALA A 29 -6.62 -1.76 12.50
CA ALA A 29 -5.23 -1.34 12.34
C ALA A 29 -4.40 -2.42 11.61
N LEU A 30 -3.36 -1.99 10.90
CA LEU A 30 -2.41 -2.92 10.29
C LEU A 30 -1.92 -3.94 11.33
N SER A 31 -1.78 -5.19 10.89
CA SER A 31 -1.35 -6.29 11.72
C SER A 31 -0.58 -7.30 10.88
N LYS A 32 0.25 -8.13 11.52
CA LYS A 32 1.05 -9.12 10.79
C LYS A 32 0.21 -10.05 9.91
N PRO A 33 -0.90 -10.63 10.39
CA PRO A 33 -1.74 -11.50 9.56
C PRO A 33 -2.33 -10.76 8.33
N LEU A 34 -2.72 -9.50 8.47
CA LEU A 34 -3.25 -8.73 7.35
C LEU A 34 -2.17 -8.39 6.32
N ILE A 35 -0.95 -8.08 6.76
CA ILE A 35 0.19 -7.86 5.86
C ILE A 35 0.58 -9.16 5.15
N GLU A 36 0.63 -10.29 5.86
CA GLU A 36 0.89 -11.60 5.26
C GLU A 36 -0.17 -11.97 4.20
N GLN A 37 -1.45 -11.71 4.52
CA GLN A 37 -2.56 -11.88 3.58
C GLN A 37 -2.39 -10.98 2.35
N TYR A 38 -2.02 -9.72 2.55
CA TYR A 38 -1.75 -8.77 1.47
C TYR A 38 -0.60 -9.22 0.58
N VAL A 39 0.57 -9.54 1.14
CA VAL A 39 1.76 -10.01 0.40
C VAL A 39 1.46 -11.27 -0.41
N LYS A 40 0.70 -12.20 0.15
CA LYS A 40 0.28 -13.40 -0.59
C LYS A 40 -0.68 -13.06 -1.74
N THR A 41 -1.56 -12.08 -1.53
CA THR A 41 -2.49 -11.62 -2.57
C THR A 41 -1.74 -10.92 -3.70
N THR A 42 -0.80 -10.02 -3.39
CA THR A 42 0.01 -9.34 -4.40
C THR A 42 0.82 -10.34 -5.21
N ALA A 43 1.50 -11.31 -4.57
CA ALA A 43 2.25 -12.34 -5.29
C ALA A 43 1.38 -13.11 -6.31
N GLN A 44 0.14 -13.47 -5.95
CA GLN A 44 -0.78 -14.15 -6.88
C GLN A 44 -1.27 -13.23 -8.01
N LEU A 45 -1.46 -11.93 -7.72
CA LEU A 45 -1.79 -10.94 -8.74
C LEU A 45 -0.61 -10.71 -9.69
N ASP A 46 0.62 -10.69 -9.19
CA ASP A 46 1.83 -10.53 -10.00
C ASP A 46 2.02 -11.73 -10.95
N GLU A 47 1.85 -12.95 -10.46
CA GLU A 47 1.82 -14.16 -11.31
C GLU A 47 0.76 -14.06 -12.42
N LEU A 48 -0.41 -13.50 -12.11
CA LEU A 48 -1.47 -13.28 -13.10
C LEU A 48 -1.04 -12.22 -14.13
N LEU A 49 -0.42 -11.12 -13.70
CA LEU A 49 0.00 -10.02 -14.56
C LEU A 49 1.15 -10.40 -15.49
N ILE A 50 2.09 -11.24 -15.04
CA ILE A 50 3.16 -11.81 -15.89
C ILE A 50 2.56 -12.57 -17.10
N ALA A 51 1.43 -13.25 -16.90
CA ALA A 51 0.72 -13.94 -17.98
C ALA A 51 -0.11 -13.00 -18.89
N HIS A 52 -0.24 -11.72 -18.53
CA HIS A 52 -1.11 -10.72 -19.15
C HIS A 52 -0.43 -9.34 -19.27
N PRO A 53 0.66 -9.21 -20.07
CA PRO A 53 1.46 -7.97 -20.15
C PRO A 53 0.71 -6.76 -20.72
N ASP A 54 -0.37 -6.99 -21.48
CA ASP A 54 -1.25 -5.94 -21.99
C ASP A 54 -2.04 -5.24 -20.86
N VAL A 55 -2.24 -5.92 -19.74
CA VAL A 55 -2.90 -5.40 -18.55
C VAL A 55 -1.93 -4.62 -17.67
N GLU A 56 -0.68 -5.07 -17.55
CA GLU A 56 0.37 -4.39 -16.79
C GLU A 56 0.56 -2.94 -17.26
N GLN A 57 0.60 -2.73 -18.59
CA GLN A 57 0.70 -1.39 -19.16
C GLN A 57 -0.48 -0.48 -18.75
N GLN A 58 -1.71 -1.01 -18.77
CA GLN A 58 -2.90 -0.25 -18.38
C GLN A 58 -2.92 0.08 -16.88
N LEU A 59 -2.39 -0.80 -16.04
CA LEU A 59 -2.28 -0.58 -14.59
C LEU A 59 -1.18 0.44 -14.26
N SER A 60 -0.07 0.47 -15.00
CA SER A 60 0.99 1.47 -14.83
C SER A 60 0.45 2.90 -15.04
N GLU A 61 -0.36 3.09 -16.08
CA GLU A 61 -1.03 4.38 -16.35
C GLU A 61 -2.05 4.74 -15.26
N ALA A 62 -2.58 3.74 -14.54
CA ALA A 62 -3.57 3.91 -13.48
C ALA A 62 -2.98 4.32 -12.12
N MET A 63 -1.65 4.27 -11.94
CA MET A 63 -1.01 4.62 -10.67
C MET A 63 -1.39 6.04 -10.19
N MET A 64 -1.58 6.96 -11.13
CA MET A 64 -1.91 8.37 -10.85
C MET A 64 -3.43 8.65 -10.79
N MET A 65 -4.27 7.65 -11.05
CA MET A 65 -5.73 7.79 -10.96
C MET A 65 -6.18 7.75 -9.49
N ASP A 66 -7.36 8.31 -9.19
CA ASP A 66 -7.93 8.13 -7.85
C ASP A 66 -8.38 6.67 -7.61
N LYS A 67 -8.61 6.30 -6.33
CA LYS A 67 -9.00 4.93 -5.96
C LYS A 67 -10.27 4.44 -6.70
N SER A 68 -11.26 5.32 -6.91
CA SER A 68 -12.50 4.96 -7.59
C SER A 68 -12.28 4.72 -9.08
N GLN A 69 -11.41 5.50 -9.71
CA GLN A 69 -11.01 5.32 -11.10
C GLN A 69 -10.20 4.04 -11.28
N ARG A 70 -9.25 3.77 -10.37
CA ARG A 70 -8.49 2.51 -10.36
C ARG A 70 -9.39 1.30 -10.22
N SER A 71 -10.33 1.32 -9.27
CA SER A 71 -11.24 0.18 -9.08
C SER A 71 -12.15 -0.04 -10.29
N ALA A 72 -12.64 1.04 -10.90
CA ALA A 72 -13.44 0.97 -12.13
C ALA A 72 -12.63 0.42 -13.31
N LEU A 73 -11.38 0.85 -13.47
CA LEU A 73 -10.48 0.33 -14.50
C LEU A 73 -10.22 -1.17 -14.30
N ILE A 74 -9.84 -1.59 -13.10
CA ILE A 74 -9.60 -3.01 -12.77
C ILE A 74 -10.82 -3.85 -13.11
N ARG A 75 -12.03 -3.38 -12.75
CA ARG A 75 -13.30 -4.05 -13.08
C ARG A 75 -13.61 -4.16 -14.56
N SER A 76 -13.11 -3.22 -15.37
CA SER A 76 -13.34 -3.20 -16.81
C SER A 76 -12.43 -4.17 -17.57
N MET A 77 -11.37 -4.67 -16.92
CA MET A 77 -10.41 -5.57 -17.55
C MET A 77 -11.01 -6.95 -17.78
N ALA A 78 -10.64 -7.57 -18.91
CA ALA A 78 -11.08 -8.93 -19.23
C ALA A 78 -10.64 -9.97 -18.19
N ILE A 79 -9.53 -9.71 -17.48
CA ILE A 79 -9.00 -10.58 -16.43
C ILE A 79 -9.68 -10.39 -15.07
N TYR A 80 -10.58 -9.40 -14.92
CA TYR A 80 -11.18 -9.05 -13.64
C TYR A 80 -11.77 -10.23 -12.87
N PRO A 81 -12.49 -11.21 -13.48
CA PRO A 81 -12.99 -12.36 -12.73
C PRO A 81 -11.89 -13.12 -11.98
N LYS A 82 -10.69 -13.26 -12.57
CA LYS A 82 -9.55 -13.91 -11.90
C LYS A 82 -8.96 -13.03 -10.80
N VAL A 83 -8.91 -11.72 -11.02
CA VAL A 83 -8.45 -10.74 -10.01
C VAL A 83 -9.38 -10.80 -8.78
N ASP A 84 -10.69 -10.81 -9.01
CA ASP A 84 -11.71 -10.90 -7.96
C ASP A 84 -11.63 -12.23 -7.20
N ASP A 85 -11.43 -13.35 -7.92
CA ASP A 85 -11.23 -14.67 -7.31
C ASP A 85 -9.97 -14.73 -6.42
N ILE A 86 -8.86 -14.11 -6.84
CA ILE A 86 -7.62 -14.03 -6.05
C ILE A 86 -7.86 -13.21 -4.78
N ILE A 87 -8.40 -12.01 -4.92
CA ILE A 87 -8.64 -11.07 -3.82
C ILE A 87 -9.60 -11.67 -2.79
N SER A 88 -10.76 -12.17 -3.26
CA SER A 88 -11.76 -12.80 -2.40
C SER A 88 -11.27 -14.12 -1.81
N GLY A 89 -10.49 -14.90 -2.55
CA GLY A 89 -9.87 -16.15 -2.10
C GLY A 89 -8.88 -15.97 -0.96
N GLN A 90 -8.27 -14.78 -0.81
CA GLN A 90 -7.45 -14.44 0.36
C GLN A 90 -8.24 -13.81 1.50
N GLY A 91 -9.54 -13.54 1.34
CA GLY A 91 -10.40 -12.99 2.39
C GLY A 91 -10.58 -11.48 2.36
N PHE A 92 -10.28 -10.81 1.24
CA PHE A 92 -10.70 -9.43 1.01
C PHE A 92 -12.10 -9.39 0.40
N ASP A 93 -13.00 -8.59 0.95
CA ASP A 93 -14.40 -8.55 0.51
C ASP A 93 -14.58 -8.02 -0.92
N SER A 94 -13.63 -7.21 -1.42
CA SER A 94 -13.69 -6.60 -2.75
C SER A 94 -12.33 -6.01 -3.16
N VAL A 95 -12.22 -5.67 -4.44
CA VAL A 95 -11.08 -4.90 -4.97
C VAL A 95 -10.92 -3.54 -4.27
N GLU A 96 -12.00 -2.85 -3.89
CA GLU A 96 -11.89 -1.59 -3.15
C GLU A 96 -11.28 -1.78 -1.77
N VAL A 97 -11.68 -2.83 -1.05
CA VAL A 97 -11.12 -3.13 0.27
C VAL A 97 -9.64 -3.49 0.16
N PHE A 98 -9.25 -4.23 -0.89
CA PHE A 98 -7.85 -4.53 -1.17
C PHE A 98 -7.05 -3.26 -1.52
N LEU A 99 -7.57 -2.39 -2.38
CA LEU A 99 -6.92 -1.12 -2.73
C LEU A 99 -6.81 -0.17 -1.52
N ASP A 100 -7.84 -0.12 -0.67
CA ASP A 100 -7.80 0.65 0.57
C ASP A 100 -6.71 0.12 1.52
N PHE A 101 -6.62 -1.20 1.67
CA PHE A 101 -5.57 -1.82 2.46
C PHE A 101 -4.17 -1.53 1.88
N SER A 102 -4.00 -1.65 0.55
CA SER A 102 -2.75 -1.33 -0.15
C SER A 102 -2.33 0.12 0.11
N GLU A 103 -3.25 1.09 -0.03
CA GLU A 103 -2.99 2.49 0.28
C GLU A 103 -2.55 2.68 1.74
N ARG A 104 -3.18 2.02 2.70
CA ARG A 104 -2.81 2.09 4.13
C ARG A 104 -1.40 1.55 4.39
N VAL A 105 -1.04 0.42 3.77
CA VAL A 105 0.32 -0.14 3.86
C VAL A 105 1.34 0.84 3.30
N SER A 106 1.14 1.35 2.07
CA SER A 106 2.03 2.34 1.47
C SER A 106 2.14 3.60 2.33
N ALA A 107 1.01 4.14 2.79
CA ALA A 107 0.94 5.35 3.59
C ALA A 107 1.73 5.23 4.90
N ALA A 108 1.58 4.09 5.60
CA ALA A 108 2.27 3.82 6.84
C ALA A 108 3.78 3.66 6.63
N THR A 109 4.20 2.92 5.60
CA THR A 109 5.61 2.74 5.25
C THR A 109 6.26 4.07 4.87
N ILE A 110 5.63 4.87 3.99
CA ILE A 110 6.11 6.20 3.60
C ILE A 110 6.27 7.11 4.82
N ASN A 111 5.33 7.09 5.76
CA ASN A 111 5.45 7.88 6.99
C ASN A 111 6.68 7.50 7.83
N VAL A 112 6.98 6.20 7.92
CA VAL A 112 8.16 5.71 8.65
C VAL A 112 9.43 6.08 7.92
N GLU A 113 9.48 5.85 6.61
CA GLU A 113 10.62 6.22 5.76
C GLU A 113 10.88 7.73 5.81
N MET A 114 9.86 8.57 5.68
CA MET A 114 10.00 10.03 5.78
C MET A 114 10.56 10.49 7.13
N LYS A 115 10.24 9.79 8.23
CA LYS A 115 10.79 10.09 9.56
C LYS A 115 12.24 9.63 9.69
N GLN A 116 12.61 8.51 9.07
CA GLN A 116 13.97 7.96 9.10
C GLN A 116 14.92 8.68 8.13
N THR A 117 14.40 9.11 6.98
CA THR A 117 15.12 9.78 5.88
C THR A 117 15.12 11.30 6.00
N GLN A 118 14.87 11.86 7.18
CA GLN A 118 15.00 13.30 7.48
C GLN A 118 16.46 13.80 7.34
N ASN A 119 17.07 13.64 6.18
CA ASN A 119 17.79 14.74 5.57
C ASN A 119 16.77 15.87 5.45
N GLU A 120 17.04 16.95 6.17
CA GLU A 120 16.16 18.09 6.50
C GLU A 120 15.60 18.89 5.30
N MET A 121 15.68 18.36 4.07
CA MET A 121 15.25 19.04 2.86
C MET A 121 13.74 18.84 2.66
N SER A 122 12.99 19.93 2.78
CA SER A 122 11.57 19.92 2.42
C SER A 122 11.38 19.64 0.92
N LEU A 123 10.18 19.17 0.52
CA LEU A 123 9.83 19.05 -0.90
C LEU A 123 10.05 20.38 -1.66
N ASP A 124 9.72 21.50 -1.02
CA ASP A 124 9.93 22.83 -1.59
C ASP A 124 11.41 23.15 -1.82
N ASP A 125 12.29 22.76 -0.89
CA ASP A 125 13.73 22.93 -1.02
C ASP A 125 14.30 22.04 -2.13
N TYR A 126 13.81 20.80 -2.25
CA TYR A 126 14.18 19.90 -3.34
C TYR A 126 13.80 20.48 -4.70
N ILE A 127 12.57 20.99 -4.84
CA ILE A 127 12.10 21.64 -6.07
C ILE A 127 12.96 22.85 -6.42
N LYS A 128 13.26 23.68 -5.41
CA LYS A 128 14.10 24.86 -5.59
C LYS A 128 15.48 24.48 -6.09
N GLN A 129 16.11 23.47 -5.49
CA GLN A 129 17.41 22.97 -5.92
C GLN A 129 17.39 22.46 -7.38
N MET A 130 16.36 21.71 -7.76
CA MET A 130 16.21 21.20 -9.12
C MET A 130 16.00 22.34 -10.15
N LYS A 131 15.21 23.36 -9.81
CA LYS A 131 15.03 24.56 -10.65
C LYS A 131 16.32 25.35 -10.81
N GLU A 132 17.13 25.45 -9.75
CA GLU A 132 18.45 26.09 -9.81
C GLU A 132 19.41 25.32 -10.75
N GLN A 133 19.39 23.98 -10.72
CA GLN A 133 20.17 23.16 -11.65
C GLN A 133 19.76 23.38 -13.11
N ILE A 134 18.45 23.43 -13.42
CA ILE A 134 17.97 23.79 -14.77
C ILE A 134 18.49 25.18 -15.18
N ALA A 135 18.47 26.16 -14.27
CA ALA A 135 18.94 27.51 -14.57
C ALA A 135 20.44 27.55 -14.89
N VAL A 136 21.25 26.73 -14.22
CA VAL A 136 22.67 26.55 -14.56
C VAL A 136 22.83 25.92 -15.94
N MET A 137 22.05 24.88 -16.26
CA MET A 137 22.11 24.22 -17.57
C MET A 137 21.72 25.16 -18.72
N LYS A 138 20.68 25.99 -18.52
CA LYS A 138 20.31 27.07 -19.43
C LYS A 138 21.47 28.02 -19.69
N LYS A 139 22.21 28.42 -18.64
CA LYS A 139 23.37 29.31 -18.76
C LYS A 139 24.59 28.66 -19.42
N GLN A 140 24.75 27.34 -19.27
CA GLN A 140 25.85 26.58 -19.87
C GLN A 140 25.59 26.22 -21.35
N GLY A 141 24.48 26.67 -21.94
CA GLY A 141 24.16 26.41 -23.34
C GLY A 141 23.67 24.99 -23.61
N SER A 142 23.07 24.34 -22.61
CA SER A 142 22.38 23.05 -22.82
C SER A 142 21.27 23.21 -23.85
N SER A 143 20.98 22.14 -24.60
CA SER A 143 19.95 22.19 -25.63
C SER A 143 18.56 22.41 -25.01
N GLN A 144 17.70 23.12 -25.74
CA GLN A 144 16.32 23.36 -25.27
C GLN A 144 15.55 22.04 -25.10
N ALA A 145 15.84 21.03 -25.93
CA ALA A 145 15.25 19.70 -25.79
C ALA A 145 15.59 19.07 -24.44
N LEU A 146 16.87 19.09 -24.03
CA LEU A 146 17.31 18.56 -22.74
C LEU A 146 16.70 19.33 -21.57
N ILE A 147 16.63 20.66 -21.68
CA ILE A 147 15.98 21.50 -20.66
C ILE A 147 14.51 21.13 -20.48
N ASN A 148 13.77 21.00 -21.59
CA ASN A 148 12.36 20.64 -21.55
C ASN A 148 12.13 19.25 -20.96
N GLU A 149 12.99 18.29 -21.31
CA GLU A 149 12.95 16.93 -20.76
C GLU A 149 13.15 16.95 -19.23
N MET A 150 14.15 17.68 -18.73
CA MET A 150 14.35 17.79 -17.28
C MET A 150 13.20 18.50 -16.58
N GLU A 151 12.65 19.57 -17.15
CA GLU A 151 11.49 20.25 -16.59
C GLU A 151 10.27 19.32 -16.50
N ALA A 152 10.05 18.49 -17.53
CA ALA A 152 9.00 17.47 -17.51
C ALA A 152 9.25 16.41 -16.42
N THR A 153 10.48 15.91 -16.31
CA THR A 153 10.86 14.93 -15.27
C THR A 153 10.67 15.48 -13.86
N ILE A 154 11.06 16.73 -13.60
CA ILE A 154 10.87 17.38 -12.30
C ILE A 154 9.38 17.50 -11.97
N ASN A 155 8.56 17.93 -12.93
CA ASN A 155 7.12 18.04 -12.71
C ASN A 155 6.48 16.67 -12.43
N MET A 156 6.91 15.63 -13.14
CA MET A 156 6.46 14.26 -12.89
C MET A 156 6.84 13.81 -11.47
N GLN A 157 8.11 13.96 -11.08
CA GLN A 157 8.58 13.62 -9.72
C GLN A 157 7.83 14.42 -8.64
N MET A 158 7.58 15.70 -8.87
CA MET A 158 6.79 16.54 -7.95
C MET A 158 5.38 15.98 -7.77
N ASN A 159 4.70 15.62 -8.85
CA ASN A 159 3.36 15.06 -8.78
C ASN A 159 3.35 13.72 -8.04
N SER A 160 4.34 12.85 -8.30
CA SER A 160 4.49 11.60 -7.57
C SER A 160 4.76 11.81 -6.08
N MET A 161 5.69 12.70 -5.72
CA MET A 161 5.99 13.02 -4.31
C MET A 161 4.79 13.63 -3.61
N GLN A 162 4.07 14.54 -4.27
CA GLN A 162 2.86 15.15 -3.71
C GLN A 162 1.79 14.09 -3.45
N TYR A 163 1.60 13.14 -4.37
CA TYR A 163 0.69 12.02 -4.19
C TYR A 163 1.09 11.16 -2.98
N LEU A 164 2.38 10.83 -2.83
CA LEU A 164 2.88 10.07 -1.67
C LEU A 164 2.65 10.83 -0.35
N LEU A 165 2.88 12.15 -0.34
CA LEU A 165 2.60 13.01 0.81
C LEU A 165 1.10 13.04 1.15
N ASP A 166 0.24 13.08 0.15
CA ASP A 166 -1.20 13.14 0.35
C ASP A 166 -1.75 11.80 0.86
N ILE A 167 -1.22 10.67 0.38
CA ILE A 167 -1.50 9.36 0.97
C ILE A 167 -0.99 9.30 2.42
N ALA A 168 0.25 9.72 2.68
CA ALA A 168 0.86 9.68 4.00
C ALA A 168 0.09 10.52 5.04
N LYS A 169 -0.49 11.67 4.65
CA LYS A 169 -1.32 12.51 5.55
C LYS A 169 -2.59 11.81 6.04
N ASN A 170 -3.08 10.83 5.29
CA ASN A 170 -4.34 10.14 5.59
C ASN A 170 -4.13 8.84 6.38
N SER A 171 -2.89 8.50 6.76
CA SER A 171 -2.60 7.35 7.61
C SER A 171 -3.17 7.51 9.02
N SER A 172 -3.73 6.45 9.58
CA SER A 172 -4.10 6.41 11.00
C SER A 172 -2.85 6.35 11.90
N GLU A 173 -2.98 6.85 13.13
CA GLU A 173 -1.89 6.77 14.11
C GLU A 173 -1.54 5.32 14.44
N GLU A 174 -2.52 4.43 14.44
CA GLU A 174 -2.36 3.00 14.68
C GLU A 174 -1.56 2.32 13.57
N ASP A 175 -1.82 2.65 12.31
CA ASP A 175 -1.11 2.08 11.17
C ASP A 175 0.34 2.58 11.15
N ILE A 176 0.56 3.88 11.41
CA ILE A 176 1.90 4.46 11.56
C ILE A 176 2.65 3.77 12.70
N LYS A 177 1.99 3.56 13.84
CA LYS A 177 2.59 2.89 15.00
C LYS A 177 2.96 1.45 14.66
N PHE A 178 2.07 0.70 14.02
CA PHE A 178 2.35 -0.66 13.59
C PHE A 178 3.57 -0.72 12.67
N ALA A 179 3.61 0.12 11.63
CA ALA A 179 4.73 0.17 10.70
C ALA A 179 6.04 0.58 11.39
N THR A 180 5.98 1.53 12.33
CA THR A 180 7.16 1.95 13.12
C THR A 180 7.70 0.79 13.97
N ASP A 181 6.81 0.10 14.70
CA ASP A 181 7.18 -0.98 15.63
C ASP A 181 7.68 -2.23 14.90
N ASN A 182 7.32 -2.40 13.62
CA ASN A 182 7.61 -3.61 12.84
C ASN A 182 8.41 -3.31 11.55
N TYR A 183 9.06 -2.16 11.45
CA TYR A 183 9.62 -1.65 10.19
C TYR A 183 10.53 -2.66 9.47
N GLU A 184 11.53 -3.22 10.14
CA GLU A 184 12.46 -4.18 9.52
C GLU A 184 11.74 -5.41 8.97
N TRP A 185 10.79 -5.95 9.72
CA TRP A 185 9.98 -7.09 9.31
C TRP A 185 9.05 -6.72 8.14
N LEU A 186 8.42 -5.54 8.21
CA LEU A 186 7.53 -5.06 7.16
C LEU A 186 8.29 -4.89 5.84
N MET A 187 9.49 -4.29 5.87
CA MET A 187 10.34 -4.16 4.69
C MET A 187 10.76 -5.52 4.12
N GLN A 188 11.16 -6.48 4.97
CA GLN A 188 11.45 -7.85 4.50
C GLN A 188 10.25 -8.49 3.79
N MET A 189 9.04 -8.30 4.33
CA MET A 189 7.83 -8.83 3.71
C MET A 189 7.54 -8.18 2.36
N LEU A 190 7.73 -6.86 2.24
CA LEU A 190 7.47 -6.09 1.02
C LEU A 190 8.58 -6.26 -0.04
N GLU A 191 9.81 -6.55 0.34
CA GLU A 191 10.92 -6.83 -0.60
C GLU A 191 10.86 -8.26 -1.14
N SER A 192 10.35 -9.22 -0.34
CA SER A 192 10.24 -10.62 -0.74
C SER A 192 9.30 -10.88 -1.92
N THR A 193 8.49 -9.90 -2.34
CA THR A 193 7.64 -9.99 -3.53
C THR A 193 8.39 -9.69 -4.84
N ASP A 194 9.57 -9.06 -4.77
CA ASP A 194 10.29 -8.60 -5.97
C ASP A 194 11.39 -9.57 -6.41
N GLU A 195 11.95 -10.39 -5.51
CA GLU A 195 13.11 -11.25 -5.82
C GLU A 195 12.82 -12.48 -6.71
N ASP A 196 11.54 -12.88 -6.86
CA ASP A 196 11.15 -14.03 -7.70
C ASP A 196 10.75 -13.63 -9.14
N SER A 197 10.98 -12.36 -9.54
CA SER A 197 10.57 -11.82 -10.85
C SER A 197 11.64 -11.89 -11.98
N PHE A 198 12.67 -12.74 -11.86
CA PHE A 198 13.71 -12.94 -12.89
C PHE A 198 13.83 -14.36 -13.44
#